data_AF-A0A5P8MY08-F1
#
_entry.id   AF-A0A5P8MY08-F1
#
_cell.length_a   1.000
_cell.length_b   1.000
_cell.length_c   1.000
_cell.angle_alpha   90.00
_cell.angle_beta   90.00
_cell.angle_gamma   90.00
#
_symmetry.space_group_name_H-M   'P 1'
#
loop_
_entity.id
_entity.type
_entity.pdbx_description
1 polymer ?
#
loop_
_entity_poly.entity_id
_entity_poly.type
_entity_poly.pdbx_seq_one_letter_code
_entity_poly.pdbx_strand_id
1 'polypeptide(L)'
;MAGFDALDAALALLKDPVSVRGLHRKALPEGIPVLLAAAIGDEEVLAVAARRAGKTHDVLQEAASFYVEQSLLSPSSDSYRVLGGTRASTHDELRRNMALLMRWLHPDLQALRGTAAAANREVFSTRVTNAWGDLKTDERRESYDRQHPAAPGFAPAAATPAAPAAPSVAPAASAAKTAASPSRKPKRAASATAKETAKPAKRAAARKRAAKPASEEIRIPPSDAASRPLFEPQPLIHREHRRPRVLGVRRIEGASLWVRLLTLFRGAT
;
A
#
# COMPACT_ATOMS: atom_id res chain seq x y z
N MET A 1 -20.31 -5.16 8.04
CA MET A 1 -19.56 -5.81 6.95
C MET A 1 -18.62 -4.85 6.20
N ALA A 2 -18.39 -3.64 6.71
CA ALA A 2 -17.52 -2.65 6.08
C ALA A 2 -16.03 -2.98 6.33
N GLY A 3 -15.20 -2.98 5.28
CA GLY A 3 -13.74 -3.02 5.45
C GLY A 3 -12.95 -3.85 4.43
N PHE A 4 -13.58 -4.73 3.66
CA PHE A 4 -12.89 -5.55 2.62
C PHE A 4 -13.37 -5.26 1.20
N ASP A 5 -14.29 -4.32 1.01
CA ASP A 5 -14.85 -3.98 -0.31
C ASP A 5 -13.76 -3.54 -1.29
N ALA A 6 -12.74 -2.82 -0.79
CA ALA A 6 -11.55 -2.49 -1.56
C ALA A 6 -10.80 -3.73 -2.04
N LEU A 7 -10.67 -4.77 -1.21
CA LEU A 7 -9.97 -6.01 -1.57
C LEU A 7 -10.80 -6.85 -2.55
N ASP A 8 -12.13 -6.87 -2.41
CA ASP A 8 -13.02 -7.49 -3.38
C ASP A 8 -12.96 -6.76 -4.73
N ALA A 9 -12.91 -5.43 -4.73
CA ALA A 9 -12.69 -4.62 -5.93
C ALA A 9 -11.31 -4.89 -6.56
N ALA A 10 -10.28 -5.10 -5.75
CA ALA A 10 -8.94 -5.47 -6.21
C ALA A 10 -8.93 -6.85 -6.88
N LEU A 11 -9.60 -7.85 -6.29
CA LEU A 11 -9.75 -9.17 -6.87
C LEU A 11 -10.55 -9.14 -8.18
N ALA A 12 -11.60 -8.32 -8.25
CA ALA A 12 -12.35 -8.12 -9.48
C ALA A 12 -11.49 -7.48 -10.57
N LEU A 13 -10.68 -6.47 -10.22
CA LEU A 13 -9.77 -5.80 -11.15
C LEU A 13 -8.66 -6.72 -11.67
N LEU A 14 -8.12 -7.60 -10.81
CA LEU A 14 -7.12 -8.57 -11.23
C LEU A 14 -7.69 -9.59 -12.24
N LYS A 15 -8.97 -9.94 -12.10
CA LYS A 15 -9.68 -10.83 -13.05
C LYS A 15 -10.02 -10.14 -14.37
N ASP A 16 -10.32 -8.85 -14.34
CA ASP A 16 -10.61 -8.03 -15.52
C ASP A 16 -9.77 -6.74 -15.56
N PRO A 17 -8.51 -6.82 -16.04
CA PRO A 17 -7.63 -5.66 -16.13
C PRO A 17 -8.12 -4.57 -17.11
N VAL A 18 -9.00 -4.90 -18.05
CA VAL A 18 -9.50 -3.91 -19.03
C VAL A 18 -10.39 -2.87 -18.34
N SER A 19 -11.03 -3.25 -17.24
CA SER A 19 -11.85 -2.37 -16.40
C SER A 19 -11.07 -1.22 -15.71
N VAL A 20 -9.73 -1.20 -15.76
CA VAL A 20 -8.89 -0.10 -15.22
C VAL A 20 -9.26 1.26 -15.82
N ARG A 21 -9.65 1.32 -17.10
CA ARG A 21 -9.87 2.58 -17.84
C ARG A 21 -10.91 3.52 -17.21
N GLY A 22 -11.87 2.98 -16.46
CA GLY A 22 -12.89 3.77 -15.76
C GLY A 22 -12.69 3.83 -14.23
N LEU A 23 -11.76 3.07 -13.68
CA LEU A 23 -11.65 2.86 -12.24
C LEU A 23 -11.28 4.14 -11.49
N HIS A 24 -10.36 4.93 -12.05
CA HIS A 24 -9.91 6.21 -11.48
C HIS A 24 -11.01 7.28 -11.41
N ARG A 25 -12.15 7.07 -12.08
CA ARG A 25 -13.34 7.94 -12.04
C ARG A 25 -14.47 7.38 -11.20
N LYS A 26 -14.29 6.22 -10.55
CA LYS A 26 -15.27 5.68 -9.60
C LYS A 26 -14.94 6.13 -8.19
N ALA A 27 -15.94 6.18 -7.32
CA ALA A 27 -15.73 6.35 -5.88
C ALA A 27 -14.70 5.33 -5.37
N LEU A 28 -13.87 5.75 -4.42
CA LEU A 28 -12.98 4.81 -3.74
C LEU A 28 -13.85 3.83 -2.93
N PRO A 29 -13.61 2.52 -3.05
CA PRO A 29 -14.28 1.53 -2.23
C PRO A 29 -13.86 1.69 -0.76
N GLU A 30 -14.74 1.31 0.15
CA GLU A 30 -14.40 1.28 1.57
C GLU A 30 -13.32 0.24 1.88
N GLY A 31 -12.56 0.45 2.96
CA GLY A 31 -11.53 -0.52 3.38
C GLY A 31 -10.17 -0.37 2.72
N ILE A 32 -9.84 0.80 2.15
CA ILE A 32 -8.50 1.08 1.61
C ILE A 32 -7.37 0.77 2.61
N PRO A 33 -7.46 1.09 3.91
CA PRO A 33 -6.39 0.74 4.85
C PRO A 33 -6.11 -0.77 4.94
N VAL A 34 -7.15 -1.60 4.82
CA VAL A 34 -7.04 -3.06 4.82
C VAL A 34 -6.39 -3.54 3.52
N LEU A 35 -6.77 -2.96 2.38
CA LEU A 35 -6.12 -3.23 1.10
C LEU A 35 -4.63 -2.87 1.12
N LEU A 36 -4.27 -1.71 1.68
CA LEU A 36 -2.87 -1.29 1.80
C LEU A 36 -2.08 -2.21 2.74
N ALA A 37 -2.68 -2.67 3.84
CA ALA A 37 -2.09 -3.68 4.72
C ALA A 37 -1.86 -5.02 4.01
N ALA A 38 -2.83 -5.49 3.21
CA ALA A 38 -2.66 -6.68 2.38
C ALA A 38 -1.52 -6.51 1.36
N ALA A 39 -1.41 -5.35 0.72
CA ALA A 39 -0.34 -5.06 -0.24
C ALA A 39 1.06 -5.13 0.39
N ILE A 40 1.24 -4.64 1.63
CA ILE A 40 2.52 -4.76 2.35
C ILE A 40 2.82 -6.18 2.83
N GLY A 41 1.84 -7.09 2.81
CA GLY A 41 1.99 -8.47 3.29
C GLY A 41 1.70 -8.63 4.78
N ASP A 42 0.76 -7.87 5.32
CA ASP A 42 0.33 -8.04 6.71
C ASP A 42 -0.35 -9.41 6.89
N GLU A 43 0.26 -10.28 7.69
CA GLU A 43 -0.14 -11.68 7.83
C GLU A 43 -1.53 -11.84 8.47
N GLU A 44 -1.89 -10.98 9.43
CA GLU A 44 -3.20 -11.05 10.07
C GLU A 44 -4.30 -10.66 9.08
N VAL A 45 -4.08 -9.57 8.34
CA VAL A 45 -5.02 -9.12 7.31
C VAL A 45 -5.15 -10.15 6.19
N LEU A 46 -4.04 -10.70 5.72
CA LEU A 46 -4.04 -11.73 4.68
C LEU A 46 -4.73 -13.01 5.14
N ALA A 47 -4.49 -13.47 6.37
CA ALA A 47 -5.13 -14.66 6.90
C ALA A 47 -6.65 -14.50 7.03
N VAL A 48 -7.13 -13.33 7.49
CA VAL A 48 -8.57 -13.03 7.54
C VAL A 48 -9.17 -12.97 6.13
N ALA A 49 -8.50 -12.27 5.20
CA ALA A 49 -8.95 -12.14 3.82
C ALA A 49 -8.99 -13.48 3.09
N ALA A 50 -7.99 -14.35 3.31
CA ALA A 50 -7.88 -15.67 2.70
C ALA A 50 -9.04 -16.58 3.11
N ARG A 51 -9.35 -16.61 4.42
CA ARG A 51 -10.51 -17.35 4.95
C ARG A 51 -11.83 -16.86 4.35
N ARG A 52 -11.98 -15.55 4.16
CA ARG A 52 -13.20 -14.95 3.58
C ARG A 52 -13.33 -15.22 2.09
N ALA A 53 -12.28 -14.93 1.32
CA ALA A 53 -12.33 -14.91 -0.15
C ALA A 53 -12.06 -16.28 -0.79
N GLY A 54 -11.56 -17.25 -0.02
CA GLY A 54 -11.11 -18.55 -0.55
C GLY A 54 -9.93 -18.39 -1.52
N LYS A 55 -9.02 -17.45 -1.22
CA LYS A 55 -7.83 -17.13 -2.03
C LYS A 55 -6.56 -17.29 -1.20
N THR A 56 -5.46 -17.56 -1.88
CA THR A 56 -4.13 -17.63 -1.24
C THR A 56 -3.64 -16.23 -0.87
N HIS A 57 -2.67 -16.17 0.04
CA HIS A 57 -2.06 -14.91 0.48
C HIS A 57 -1.43 -14.18 -0.72
N ASP A 58 -0.73 -14.93 -1.58
CA ASP A 58 -0.07 -14.40 -2.79
C ASP A 58 -1.08 -13.71 -3.73
N VAL A 59 -2.21 -14.35 -4.02
CA VAL A 59 -3.24 -13.79 -4.92
C VAL A 59 -3.86 -12.52 -4.33
N LEU A 60 -4.09 -12.49 -3.02
CA LEU A 60 -4.64 -11.32 -2.34
C LEU A 60 -3.65 -10.15 -2.34
N GLN A 61 -2.38 -10.44 -2.07
CA GLN A 61 -1.31 -9.46 -2.07
C GLN A 61 -1.03 -8.92 -3.48
N GLU A 62 -1.06 -9.77 -4.50
CA GLU A 62 -0.95 -9.40 -5.91
C GLU A 62 -2.12 -8.51 -6.33
N ALA A 63 -3.37 -8.91 -6.03
CA ALA A 63 -4.56 -8.12 -6.33
C ALA A 63 -4.49 -6.74 -5.66
N ALA A 64 -4.14 -6.69 -4.37
CA ALA A 64 -3.98 -5.44 -3.64
C ALA A 64 -2.90 -4.56 -4.26
N SER A 65 -1.73 -5.12 -4.59
CA SER A 65 -0.63 -4.37 -5.22
C SER A 65 -1.02 -3.83 -6.60
N PHE A 66 -1.69 -4.65 -7.42
CA PHE A 66 -2.22 -4.24 -8.72
C PHE A 66 -3.23 -3.10 -8.58
N TYR A 67 -4.14 -3.17 -7.61
CA TYR A 67 -5.09 -2.10 -7.36
C TYR A 67 -4.41 -0.80 -6.95
N VAL A 68 -3.40 -0.84 -6.07
CA VAL A 68 -2.64 0.35 -5.68
C VAL A 68 -2.02 1.01 -6.91
N GLU A 69 -1.37 0.25 -7.79
CA GLU A 69 -0.73 0.77 -9.00
C GLU A 69 -1.72 1.38 -9.98
N GLN A 70 -2.80 0.65 -10.28
CA GLN A 70 -3.72 1.02 -11.35
C GLN A 70 -4.78 2.04 -10.90
N SER A 71 -5.17 2.04 -9.63
CA SER A 71 -6.26 2.87 -9.10
C SER A 71 -5.77 4.08 -8.33
N LEU A 72 -4.86 3.90 -7.38
CA LEU A 72 -4.42 4.97 -6.49
C LEU A 72 -3.29 5.77 -7.14
N LEU A 73 -2.36 5.08 -7.80
CA LEU A 73 -1.16 5.68 -8.36
C LEU A 73 -1.26 5.93 -9.86
N SER A 74 -2.47 5.91 -10.43
CA SER A 74 -2.71 6.35 -11.81
C SER A 74 -2.27 7.81 -12.00
N PRO A 75 -1.70 8.19 -13.16
CA PRO A 75 -1.32 9.58 -13.46
C PRO A 75 -2.48 10.58 -13.36
N SER A 76 -3.73 10.12 -13.48
CA SER A 76 -4.93 10.94 -13.42
C SER A 76 -5.57 11.03 -12.03
N SER A 77 -4.97 10.43 -11.00
CA SER A 77 -5.51 10.44 -9.65
C SER A 77 -5.22 11.77 -8.95
N ASP A 78 -6.22 12.29 -8.25
CA ASP A 78 -6.04 13.43 -7.34
C ASP A 78 -5.27 13.04 -6.07
N SER A 79 -4.83 14.04 -5.30
CA SER A 79 -3.98 13.85 -4.11
C SER A 79 -4.69 13.07 -3.00
N TYR A 80 -6.02 13.18 -2.89
CA TYR A 80 -6.78 12.36 -1.92
C TYR A 80 -6.77 10.90 -2.33
N ARG A 81 -7.01 10.64 -3.61
CA ARG A 81 -7.02 9.29 -4.17
C ARG A 81 -5.64 8.63 -4.12
N VAL A 82 -4.58 9.37 -4.41
CA VAL A 82 -3.20 8.88 -4.26
C VAL A 82 -2.93 8.42 -2.83
N LEU A 83 -3.44 9.14 -1.83
CA LEU A 83 -3.35 8.76 -0.40
C LEU A 83 -4.45 7.77 0.04
N GLY A 84 -5.25 7.23 -0.88
CA GLY A 84 -6.27 6.24 -0.56
C GLY A 84 -7.41 6.77 0.32
N GLY A 85 -7.69 8.07 0.27
CA GLY A 85 -8.73 8.73 1.05
C GLY A 85 -9.66 9.60 0.20
N THR A 86 -10.55 10.30 0.88
CA THR A 86 -11.49 11.25 0.26
C THR A 86 -11.33 12.63 0.90
N ARG A 87 -12.04 13.65 0.40
CA ARG A 87 -12.08 14.97 1.05
C ARG A 87 -12.59 14.95 2.48
N ALA A 88 -13.43 13.97 2.82
CA ALA A 88 -13.92 13.76 4.17
C ALA A 88 -12.92 13.03 5.08
N SER A 89 -11.82 12.50 4.53
CA SER A 89 -10.82 11.78 5.32
C SER A 89 -10.07 12.72 6.25
N THR A 90 -9.91 12.27 7.49
CA THR A 90 -9.18 13.00 8.52
C THR A 90 -7.69 13.06 8.19
N HIS A 91 -6.97 14.00 8.80
CA HIS A 91 -5.51 14.09 8.65
C HIS A 91 -4.81 12.78 9.06
N ASP A 92 -5.24 12.16 10.15
CA ASP A 92 -4.64 10.93 10.68
C ASP A 92 -4.87 9.73 9.75
N GLU A 93 -6.03 9.61 9.13
CA GLU A 93 -6.30 8.58 8.13
C GLU A 93 -5.38 8.72 6.92
N LEU A 94 -5.25 9.93 6.36
CA LEU A 94 -4.35 10.18 5.23
C LEU A 94 -2.90 9.93 5.60
N ARG A 95 -2.48 10.32 6.81
CA ARG A 95 -1.14 10.06 7.34
C ARG A 95 -0.87 8.57 7.47
N ARG A 96 -1.81 7.79 8.01
CA ARG A 96 -1.70 6.34 8.14
C ARG A 96 -1.56 5.68 6.77
N ASN A 97 -2.40 6.06 5.81
CA ASN A 97 -2.33 5.51 4.45
C ASN A 97 -1.02 5.85 3.76
N MET A 98 -0.54 7.10 3.90
CA MET A 98 0.78 7.52 3.43
C MET A 98 1.88 6.61 3.97
N ALA A 99 1.86 6.29 5.26
CA ALA A 99 2.84 5.40 5.88
C ALA A 99 2.84 4.00 5.23
N LEU A 100 1.65 3.43 5.01
CA LEU A 100 1.49 2.11 4.39
C LEU A 100 1.98 2.11 2.94
N LEU A 101 1.65 3.16 2.17
CA LEU A 101 2.11 3.32 0.79
C LEU A 101 3.63 3.45 0.71
N MET A 102 4.25 4.24 1.58
CA MET A 102 5.71 4.39 1.62
C MET A 102 6.39 3.09 2.04
N ARG A 103 5.82 2.36 3.00
CA ARG A 103 6.31 1.01 3.34
C ARG A 103 6.23 0.07 2.15
N TRP A 104 5.11 0.06 1.43
CA TRP A 104 4.93 -0.79 0.23
C TRP A 104 5.91 -0.43 -0.90
N LEU A 105 6.22 0.86 -1.08
CA LEU A 105 7.19 1.35 -2.07
C LEU A 105 8.67 1.14 -1.67
N HIS A 106 8.94 0.66 -0.45
CA HIS A 106 10.30 0.52 0.06
C HIS A 106 11.10 -0.57 -0.68
N PRO A 107 12.36 -0.32 -1.08
CA PRO A 107 13.17 -1.28 -1.83
C PRO A 107 13.39 -2.62 -1.10
N ASP A 108 13.47 -2.62 0.24
CA ASP A 108 13.67 -3.87 1.00
C ASP A 108 12.51 -4.85 0.83
N LEU A 109 11.26 -4.37 0.80
CA LEU A 109 10.11 -5.25 0.54
C LEU A 109 10.11 -5.76 -0.91
N GLN A 110 10.79 -5.09 -1.83
CA GLN A 110 10.89 -5.50 -3.23
C GLN A 110 12.00 -6.53 -3.43
N ALA A 111 13.13 -6.39 -2.72
CA ALA A 111 14.21 -7.37 -2.71
C ALA A 111 13.72 -8.75 -2.24
N LEU A 112 12.79 -8.78 -1.28
CA LEU A 112 12.13 -10.01 -0.83
C LEU A 112 11.12 -10.58 -1.84
N ARG A 113 10.58 -9.76 -2.75
CA ARG A 113 9.52 -10.17 -3.71
C ARG A 113 10.03 -10.59 -5.09
N GLY A 114 11.31 -10.35 -5.40
CA GLY A 114 11.95 -10.88 -6.61
C GLY A 114 11.42 -10.35 -7.95
N THR A 115 10.64 -9.27 -7.97
CA THR A 115 9.94 -8.80 -9.20
C THR A 115 10.70 -7.72 -9.97
N ALA A 116 10.63 -7.78 -11.31
CA ALA A 116 11.04 -6.74 -12.27
C ALA A 116 10.23 -5.43 -12.20
N ALA A 117 9.30 -5.31 -11.25
CA ALA A 117 8.44 -4.14 -11.02
C ALA A 117 9.16 -2.91 -10.44
N ALA A 118 10.49 -2.93 -10.36
CA ALA A 118 11.30 -1.83 -9.83
C ALA A 118 11.22 -0.55 -10.69
N ALA A 119 10.93 -0.67 -11.99
CA ALA A 119 11.08 0.42 -12.96
C ALA A 119 10.20 1.67 -12.68
N ASN A 120 9.07 1.52 -11.97
CA ASN A 120 8.12 2.62 -11.74
C ASN A 120 8.05 3.10 -10.28
N ARG A 121 8.83 2.52 -9.36
CA ARG A 121 8.68 2.78 -7.92
C ARG A 121 9.09 4.20 -7.51
N GLU A 122 10.11 4.77 -8.16
CA GLU A 122 10.53 6.16 -7.92
C GLU A 122 9.46 7.17 -8.39
N VAL A 123 8.81 6.88 -9.53
CA VAL A 123 7.69 7.69 -10.02
C VAL A 123 6.53 7.65 -9.02
N PHE A 124 6.24 6.47 -8.48
CA PHE A 124 5.21 6.29 -7.47
C PHE A 124 5.54 6.98 -6.15
N SER A 125 6.76 6.84 -5.61
CA SER A 125 7.14 7.50 -4.35
C SER A 125 7.07 9.03 -4.46
N THR A 126 7.46 9.56 -5.62
CA THR A 126 7.33 11.00 -5.92
C THR A 126 5.86 11.43 -5.90
N ARG A 127 4.95 10.67 -6.54
CA ARG A 127 3.50 10.98 -6.52
C ARG A 127 2.92 10.98 -5.12
N VAL A 128 3.22 9.96 -4.31
CA VAL A 128 2.72 9.86 -2.94
C VAL A 128 3.28 11.00 -2.08
N THR A 129 4.56 11.35 -2.23
CA THR A 129 5.19 12.46 -1.49
C THR A 129 4.58 13.81 -1.87
N ASN A 130 4.30 14.04 -3.17
CA ASN A 130 3.65 15.26 -3.64
C ASN A 130 2.22 15.36 -3.09
N ALA A 131 1.44 14.28 -3.19
CA ALA A 131 0.08 14.23 -2.65
C ALA A 131 0.03 14.49 -1.14
N TRP A 132 0.98 13.94 -0.38
CA TRP A 132 1.14 14.27 1.05
C TRP A 132 1.52 15.74 1.25
N GLY A 133 2.42 16.27 0.41
CA GLY A 133 2.80 17.68 0.41
C GLY A 133 1.62 18.63 0.28
N ASP A 134 0.63 18.27 -0.53
CA ASP A 134 -0.61 19.03 -0.78
C ASP A 134 -1.60 18.96 0.39
N LEU A 135 -1.66 17.85 1.14
CA LEU A 135 -2.75 17.57 2.09
C LEU A 135 -2.33 17.55 3.57
N LYS A 136 -1.04 17.69 3.86
CA LYS A 136 -0.49 17.54 5.23
C LYS A 136 -0.80 18.67 6.20
N THR A 137 -1.32 19.81 5.76
CA THR A 137 -1.79 20.89 6.64
C THR A 137 -3.12 21.39 6.13
N ASP A 138 -3.96 21.91 7.02
CA ASP A 138 -5.30 22.39 6.65
C ASP A 138 -5.23 23.51 5.62
N GLU A 139 -4.31 24.47 5.79
CA GLU A 139 -4.10 25.55 4.81
C GLU A 139 -3.72 25.03 3.40
N ARG A 140 -2.89 23.98 3.33
CA ARG A 140 -2.51 23.38 2.04
C ARG A 140 -3.66 22.59 1.44
N ARG A 141 -4.41 21.87 2.27
CA ARG A 141 -5.61 21.14 1.88
C ARG A 141 -6.66 22.10 1.29
N GLU A 142 -6.91 23.23 1.96
CA GLU A 142 -7.81 24.27 1.46
C GLU A 142 -7.32 24.91 0.17
N SER A 143 -6.01 25.19 0.05
CA SER A 143 -5.42 25.67 -1.21
C SER A 143 -5.58 24.64 -2.34
N TYR A 144 -5.36 23.36 -2.04
CA TYR A 144 -5.52 22.27 -2.99
C TYR A 144 -6.98 22.15 -3.43
N ASP A 145 -7.93 22.20 -2.50
CA ASP A 145 -9.36 22.10 -2.76
C ASP A 145 -9.89 23.24 -3.63
N ARG A 146 -9.35 24.46 -3.46
CA ARG A 146 -9.66 25.61 -4.32
C ARG A 146 -9.17 25.43 -5.76
N GLN A 147 -7.99 24.83 -5.93
CA GLN A 147 -7.38 24.60 -7.25
C GLN A 147 -7.98 23.38 -7.97
N HIS A 148 -8.45 22.41 -7.20
CA HIS A 148 -9.04 21.18 -7.70
C HIS A 148 -10.46 21.07 -7.13
N PRO A 149 -11.46 21.77 -7.68
CA PRO A 149 -12.83 21.62 -7.24
C PRO A 149 -13.33 20.19 -7.49
N ALA A 150 -14.21 19.69 -6.61
CA ALA A 150 -14.81 18.38 -6.80
C ALA A 150 -15.56 18.34 -8.14
N ALA A 151 -15.32 17.30 -8.94
CA ALA A 151 -16.04 17.13 -10.19
C ALA A 151 -17.55 17.02 -9.89
N PRO A 152 -18.41 17.82 -10.56
CA PRO A 152 -19.85 17.71 -10.39
C PRO A 152 -20.29 16.32 -10.85
N GLY A 153 -20.74 15.48 -9.90
CA GLY A 153 -21.09 14.08 -10.13
C GLY A 153 -20.47 13.09 -9.13
N PHE A 154 -19.42 13.50 -8.40
CA PHE A 154 -18.96 12.81 -7.19
C PHE A 154 -19.65 13.41 -5.98
N ALA A 155 -20.97 13.20 -5.86
CA ALA A 155 -21.61 13.46 -4.59
C ALA A 155 -20.95 12.54 -3.55
N PRO A 156 -20.35 13.07 -2.47
CA PRO A 156 -20.00 12.22 -1.34
C PRO A 156 -21.28 11.49 -0.95
N ALA A 157 -21.20 10.18 -0.71
CA ALA A 157 -22.28 9.46 -0.06
C ALA A 157 -22.55 10.21 1.25
N ALA A 158 -23.57 11.07 1.22
CA ALA A 158 -23.83 12.01 2.28
C ALA A 158 -24.03 11.17 3.53
N ALA A 159 -23.17 11.39 4.53
CA ALA A 159 -23.49 11.07 5.90
C ALA A 159 -24.92 11.56 6.10
N THR A 160 -25.83 10.61 6.31
CA THR A 160 -27.24 10.92 6.55
C THR A 160 -27.25 11.93 7.69
N PRO A 161 -27.76 13.15 7.52
CA PRO A 161 -27.90 14.05 8.65
C PRO A 161 -28.83 13.33 9.62
N ALA A 162 -28.29 12.97 10.78
CA ALA A 162 -29.06 12.44 11.89
C ALA A 162 -30.23 13.39 12.10
N ALA A 163 -31.43 12.89 11.79
CA ALA A 163 -32.65 13.63 12.03
C ALA A 163 -32.68 14.06 13.50
N PRO A 164 -33.00 15.34 13.81
CA PRO A 164 -33.10 15.78 15.18
C PRO A 164 -34.21 14.98 15.87
N ALA A 165 -33.83 14.30 16.95
CA ALA A 165 -34.73 13.57 17.83
C ALA A 165 -35.89 14.48 18.25
N ALA A 166 -37.11 14.05 17.95
CA ALA A 166 -38.32 14.64 18.51
C ALA A 166 -38.29 14.53 20.05
N PRO A 167 -38.79 15.53 20.79
CA PRO A 167 -38.79 15.50 22.24
C PRO A 167 -39.78 14.43 22.75
N SER A 168 -39.22 13.43 23.43
CA SER A 168 -39.98 12.43 24.19
C SER A 168 -40.64 13.10 25.39
N VAL A 169 -41.97 12.98 25.44
CA VAL A 169 -42.83 13.50 26.50
C VAL A 169 -42.60 12.67 27.76
N ALA A 170 -42.21 13.33 28.85
CA ALA A 170 -42.12 12.73 30.18
C ALA A 170 -43.50 12.30 30.71
N PRO A 171 -43.53 11.28 31.57
CA PRO A 171 -44.38 11.39 32.74
C PRO A 171 -43.58 11.24 34.04
N ALA A 172 -44.07 11.97 35.03
CA ALA A 172 -43.50 12.21 36.33
C ALA A 172 -43.68 11.04 37.31
N ALA A 173 -42.82 11.11 38.34
CA ALA A 173 -43.04 10.67 39.72
C ALA A 173 -43.08 9.16 40.02
N SER A 174 -42.02 8.66 40.68
CA SER A 174 -42.19 8.19 42.06
C SER A 174 -40.88 7.92 42.81
N ALA A 175 -40.86 8.50 44.02
CA ALA A 175 -40.36 7.92 45.26
C ALA A 175 -38.85 7.70 45.45
N ALA A 176 -38.31 8.64 46.22
CA ALA A 176 -37.16 8.52 47.10
C ALA A 176 -37.11 7.21 47.91
N LYS A 177 -35.90 6.65 48.06
CA LYS A 177 -35.51 6.03 49.33
C LYS A 177 -33.99 6.12 49.56
N THR A 178 -33.67 6.86 50.61
CA THR A 178 -32.38 7.09 51.25
C THR A 178 -31.95 5.87 52.07
N ALA A 179 -30.68 5.46 51.96
CA ALA A 179 -29.86 4.80 53.00
C ALA A 179 -28.45 4.57 52.40
N ALA A 180 -27.43 5.39 52.68
CA ALA A 180 -26.58 5.42 53.88
C ALA A 180 -25.71 4.15 54.09
N SER A 181 -24.46 4.20 53.56
CA SER A 181 -23.15 3.71 54.12
C SER A 181 -23.00 2.26 54.64
N PRO A 182 -21.78 1.71 54.92
CA PRO A 182 -20.43 2.30 54.89
C PRO A 182 -19.30 1.41 54.28
N SER A 183 -18.10 2.00 54.24
CA SER A 183 -16.77 1.41 53.99
C SER A 183 -16.39 0.21 54.89
N ARG A 184 -15.73 -0.80 54.29
CA ARG A 184 -14.71 -1.71 54.86
C ARG A 184 -13.76 -2.12 53.72
N LYS A 185 -12.49 -1.65 53.63
CA LYS A 185 -11.21 -2.26 54.12
C LYS A 185 -11.04 -3.77 53.80
N PRO A 186 -9.81 -4.36 53.72
CA PRO A 186 -8.46 -3.82 53.46
C PRO A 186 -7.51 -4.77 52.63
N LYS A 187 -6.22 -4.39 52.56
CA LYS A 187 -5.00 -5.22 52.78
C LYS A 187 -4.35 -6.04 51.62
N ARG A 188 -3.13 -5.58 51.29
CA ARG A 188 -1.83 -6.30 51.20
C ARG A 188 -1.83 -7.83 50.99
N ALA A 189 -1.03 -8.26 50.01
CA ALA A 189 0.21 -9.07 50.18
C ALA A 189 0.72 -9.37 48.75
N ALA A 190 1.98 -9.06 48.40
CA ALA A 190 3.15 -9.93 48.55
C ALA A 190 3.00 -11.24 47.75
N SER A 191 3.96 -11.79 47.02
CA SER A 191 5.37 -11.50 46.76
C SER A 191 5.91 -12.78 46.11
N ALA A 192 6.89 -12.66 45.21
CA ALA A 192 7.89 -13.70 44.89
C ALA A 192 7.31 -15.00 44.26
N THR A 193 8.00 -15.90 43.56
CA THR A 193 9.41 -16.26 43.33
C THR A 193 9.33 -17.25 42.15
N ALA A 194 10.20 -17.26 41.14
CA ALA A 194 11.32 -18.21 40.96
C ALA A 194 11.41 -18.42 39.43
N LYS A 195 12.54 -18.26 38.73
CA LYS A 195 13.85 -18.92 38.83
C LYS A 195 13.82 -20.36 38.30
N GLU A 196 14.09 -20.55 37.01
CA GLU A 196 14.68 -21.78 36.45
C GLU A 196 15.18 -21.50 35.01
N THR A 197 16.46 -21.21 34.78
CA THR A 197 17.56 -22.15 34.45
C THR A 197 17.18 -23.28 33.49
N ALA A 198 17.59 -23.17 32.22
CA ALA A 198 18.26 -24.27 31.49
C ALA A 198 18.73 -23.83 30.09
N LYS A 199 20.03 -23.97 29.87
CA LYS A 199 20.79 -24.02 28.60
C LYS A 199 21.64 -25.30 28.74
N PRO A 200 22.28 -25.88 27.70
CA PRO A 200 21.99 -26.02 26.25
C PRO A 200 21.95 -27.52 25.83
N ALA A 201 21.67 -27.82 24.56
CA ALA A 201 22.22 -29.03 23.94
C ALA A 201 22.49 -28.86 22.44
N LYS A 202 23.76 -29.07 22.09
CA LYS A 202 24.30 -29.30 20.75
C LYS A 202 23.65 -30.55 20.13
N ARG A 203 23.38 -30.52 18.83
CA ARG A 203 23.55 -31.73 18.01
C ARG A 203 23.90 -31.38 16.58
N ALA A 204 25.13 -31.75 16.23
CA ALA A 204 25.67 -31.80 14.89
C ALA A 204 25.04 -32.97 14.11
N ALA A 205 24.86 -32.80 12.81
CA ALA A 205 24.94 -33.91 11.86
C ALA A 205 25.32 -33.39 10.47
N ALA A 206 26.54 -33.71 10.09
CA ALA A 206 27.08 -33.57 8.75
C ALA A 206 26.65 -34.76 7.86
N ARG A 207 26.34 -34.49 6.59
CA ARG A 207 26.35 -35.44 5.47
C ARG A 207 26.63 -34.61 4.21
N LYS A 208 27.87 -34.49 3.73
CA LYS A 208 28.62 -35.39 2.82
C LYS A 208 27.84 -35.85 1.55
N ARG A 209 28.22 -35.16 0.45
CA ARG A 209 28.77 -35.66 -0.83
C ARG A 209 27.87 -36.31 -1.91
N ALA A 210 28.31 -36.01 -3.14
CA ALA A 210 28.13 -36.68 -4.44
C ALA A 210 26.85 -36.27 -5.21
N ALA A 211 26.83 -36.01 -6.53
CA ALA A 211 27.81 -36.20 -7.60
C ALA A 211 27.50 -35.28 -8.81
N LYS A 212 28.54 -34.95 -9.58
CA LYS A 212 28.56 -34.60 -11.03
C LYS A 212 27.90 -35.75 -11.83
N PRO A 213 27.30 -35.57 -13.04
CA PRO A 213 28.01 -35.15 -14.27
C PRO A 213 27.14 -34.28 -15.22
N ALA A 214 27.65 -33.43 -16.11
CA ALA A 214 28.03 -33.66 -17.52
C ALA A 214 27.58 -32.35 -18.23
N SER A 215 28.45 -31.46 -18.70
CA SER A 215 29.05 -31.49 -20.03
C SER A 215 28.03 -31.79 -21.13
N GLU A 216 27.20 -30.81 -21.47
CA GLU A 216 26.46 -30.80 -22.74
C GLU A 216 27.09 -29.77 -23.67
N GLU A 217 27.89 -30.33 -24.56
CA GLU A 217 28.70 -29.70 -25.59
C GLU A 217 27.77 -29.34 -26.77
N ILE A 218 27.32 -28.09 -26.81
CA ILE A 218 26.55 -27.57 -27.93
C ILE A 218 27.48 -27.43 -29.14
N ARG A 219 27.44 -28.43 -30.02
CA ARG A 219 27.98 -28.37 -31.37
C ARG A 219 27.21 -27.34 -32.21
N ILE A 220 27.87 -26.25 -32.53
CA ILE A 220 27.48 -25.33 -33.60
C ILE A 220 28.06 -25.91 -34.91
N PRO A 221 27.24 -26.25 -35.92
CA PRO A 221 27.77 -26.50 -37.26
C PRO A 221 28.11 -25.16 -37.96
N PRO A 222 29.27 -25.05 -38.64
CA PRO A 222 29.48 -24.03 -39.66
C PRO A 222 28.93 -24.55 -40.99
N SER A 223 28.32 -23.69 -41.81
CA SER A 223 28.44 -23.73 -43.29
C SER A 223 27.38 -22.85 -43.98
N ASP A 224 27.93 -21.91 -44.74
CA ASP A 224 27.58 -21.47 -46.08
C ASP A 224 26.31 -20.64 -46.36
N ALA A 225 26.56 -19.33 -46.44
CA ALA A 225 26.67 -18.62 -47.72
C ALA A 225 25.90 -19.23 -48.92
N ALA A 226 24.77 -18.62 -49.26
CA ALA A 226 24.44 -18.26 -50.64
C ALA A 226 23.21 -17.34 -50.70
N SER A 227 23.43 -16.14 -51.25
CA SER A 227 22.54 -15.50 -52.22
C SER A 227 21.15 -15.05 -51.78
N ARG A 228 21.01 -13.72 -51.59
CA ARG A 228 19.96 -12.89 -52.22
C ARG A 228 20.22 -11.39 -51.98
N PRO A 229 20.68 -10.63 -52.98
CA PRO A 229 20.58 -9.18 -52.98
C PRO A 229 19.28 -8.79 -53.71
N LEU A 230 18.34 -8.16 -53.02
CA LEU A 230 17.26 -7.37 -53.62
C LEU A 230 16.67 -6.52 -52.49
N PHE A 231 17.45 -5.55 -52.03
CA PHE A 231 16.85 -4.40 -51.37
C PHE A 231 17.53 -3.12 -51.87
N GLU A 232 16.67 -2.33 -52.47
CA GLU A 232 16.85 -1.07 -53.17
C GLU A 232 17.40 0.01 -52.21
N PRO A 233 18.40 0.81 -52.61
CA PRO A 233 18.93 1.88 -51.78
C PRO A 233 17.96 3.07 -51.76
N GLN A 234 17.31 3.32 -50.61
CA GLN A 234 16.66 4.60 -50.36
C GLN A 234 17.70 5.71 -50.14
N PRO A 235 17.47 6.93 -50.66
CA PRO A 235 18.39 8.04 -50.51
C PRO A 235 18.45 8.56 -49.07
N LEU A 236 19.69 8.70 -48.59
CA LEU A 236 20.10 9.37 -47.36
C LEU A 236 19.58 10.82 -47.31
N ILE A 237 18.55 11.06 -46.51
CA ILE A 237 18.25 12.41 -46.01
C ILE A 237 19.10 12.62 -44.75
N HIS A 238 20.13 13.45 -44.87
CA HIS A 238 20.90 13.97 -43.76
C HIS A 238 19.99 14.70 -42.76
N ARG A 239 19.74 14.06 -41.61
CA ARG A 239 19.29 14.75 -40.40
C ARG A 239 20.44 14.78 -39.40
N GLU A 240 21.02 15.96 -39.26
CA GLU A 240 21.91 16.33 -38.16
C GLU A 240 21.20 16.11 -36.82
N HIS A 241 21.47 14.97 -36.16
CA HIS A 241 21.11 14.79 -34.78
C HIS A 241 22.19 15.41 -33.88
N ARG A 242 21.93 16.66 -33.49
CA ARG A 242 22.55 17.30 -32.33
C ARG A 242 22.51 16.34 -31.13
N ARG A 243 23.69 15.96 -30.63
CA ARG A 243 23.82 15.20 -29.38
C ARG A 243 23.27 16.04 -28.22
N PRO A 244 22.27 15.57 -27.46
CA PRO A 244 21.88 16.25 -26.23
C PRO A 244 22.99 16.09 -25.19
N ARG A 245 23.34 17.20 -24.54
CA ARG A 245 24.26 17.26 -23.41
C ARG A 245 23.73 16.35 -22.29
N VAL A 246 24.58 15.41 -21.86
CA VAL A 246 24.35 14.62 -20.65
C VAL A 246 24.46 15.57 -19.45
N LEU A 247 23.32 16.03 -18.94
CA LEU A 247 23.24 16.68 -17.63
C LEU A 247 23.52 15.60 -16.58
N GLY A 248 24.60 15.79 -15.82
CA GLY A 248 24.98 14.89 -14.74
C GLY A 248 23.84 14.72 -13.76
N VAL A 249 23.30 13.50 -13.71
CA VAL A 249 22.38 13.06 -12.66
C VAL A 249 23.19 13.06 -11.37
N ARG A 250 23.01 14.10 -10.56
CA ARG A 250 23.43 14.08 -9.16
C ARG A 250 22.67 12.93 -8.50
N ARG A 251 23.43 11.89 -8.15
CA ARG A 251 22.99 10.75 -7.34
C ARG A 251 22.49 11.30 -5.99
N ILE A 252 21.18 11.53 -5.87
CA ILE A 252 20.56 11.90 -4.61
C ILE A 252 20.66 10.67 -3.71
N GLU A 253 21.24 10.85 -2.53
CA GLU A 253 21.40 9.85 -1.48
C GLU A 253 20.03 9.30 -1.04
N GLY A 254 19.56 8.26 -1.73
CA GLY A 254 18.24 7.67 -1.50
C GLY A 254 18.05 7.08 -0.09
N ALA A 255 19.11 6.67 0.60
CA ALA A 255 19.00 6.01 1.91
C ALA A 255 18.56 6.97 3.04
N SER A 256 18.91 8.26 2.97
CA SER A 256 18.71 9.22 4.06
C SER A 256 17.27 9.73 4.18
N LEU A 257 16.53 9.74 3.06
CA LEU A 257 15.13 10.20 3.02
C LEU A 257 14.20 9.15 3.63
N TRP A 258 14.40 7.86 3.33
CA TRP A 258 13.58 6.76 3.86
C TRP A 258 13.74 6.57 5.36
N VAL A 259 14.96 6.73 5.91
CA VAL A 259 15.19 6.66 7.36
C VAL A 259 14.48 7.82 8.07
N ARG A 260 14.58 9.06 7.58
CA ARG A 260 13.85 10.20 8.16
C ARG A 260 12.33 10.03 8.05
N LEU A 261 11.84 9.45 6.96
CA LEU A 261 10.43 9.17 6.75
C LEU A 261 9.91 8.03 7.62
N LEU A 262 10.71 7.01 7.96
CA LEU A 262 10.28 5.94 8.88
C LEU A 262 10.35 6.40 10.36
N THR A 263 11.35 7.20 10.73
CA THR A 263 11.53 7.66 12.12
C THR A 263 10.41 8.60 12.57
N LEU A 264 9.81 9.36 11.64
CA LEU A 264 8.61 10.18 11.90
C LEU A 264 7.33 9.36 12.20
N PHE A 265 7.36 8.04 12.00
CA PHE A 265 6.17 7.17 12.14
C PHE A 265 6.29 6.09 13.22
N ARG A 266 7.48 5.91 13.84
CA ARG A 266 7.70 4.93 14.91
C ARG A 266 7.14 5.35 16.29
N GLY A 267 6.43 6.48 16.37
CA GLY A 267 5.88 7.05 17.60
C GLY A 267 4.37 6.86 17.83
N ALA A 268 3.67 6.11 16.97
CA ALA A 268 2.22 5.91 17.08
C ALA A 268 1.88 4.41 17.09
N THR A 269 2.03 3.80 18.27
CA THR A 269 1.40 2.52 18.65
C THR A 269 0.76 2.73 20.01
#